data_AF-A0AAX1F041-F1
#
_entry.id   AF-A0AAX1F041-F1
#
_cell.length_a   1.000
_cell.length_b   1.000
_cell.length_c   1.000
_cell.angle_alpha   90.00
_cell.angle_beta   90.00
_cell.angle_gamma   90.00
#
_symmetry.space_group_name_H-M   'P 1'
#
loop_
_entity.id
_entity.type
_entity.pdbx_description
1 polymer ?
#
loop_
_entity_poly.entity_id
_entity_poly.type
_entity_poly.pdbx_seq_one_letter_code
_entity_poly.pdbx_strand_id
1 'polypeptide(L)'
;MICYECGHAIRRDFAKFCDHCGSSLEIKLKKPSAKKEALVKIEDEIDQASNLFLLWNSAIAATFIFYIIHALTDGYIYLFLLVLFMLVVSWMLLLTKLHDLALINHQSTKKFILMNFGVPILGTFYSYIKLTQK
;
A
#
# COMPACT_ATOMS: atom_id res chain seq x y z
N MET A 1 41.34 7.34 -8.70
CA MET A 1 40.42 6.18 -8.62
C MET A 1 41.16 4.87 -8.95
N ILE A 2 40.70 3.69 -8.51
CA ILE A 2 41.34 2.40 -8.84
C ILE A 2 40.42 1.62 -9.78
N CYS A 3 40.97 1.01 -10.83
CA CYS A 3 40.23 0.10 -11.70
C CYS A 3 39.94 -1.20 -10.95
N TYR A 4 38.67 -1.56 -10.79
CA TYR A 4 38.27 -2.79 -10.08
C TYR A 4 38.59 -4.08 -10.85
N GLU A 5 38.82 -3.99 -12.16
CA GLU A 5 39.14 -5.14 -13.02
C GLU A 5 40.64 -5.48 -13.03
N CYS A 6 41.52 -4.46 -13.00
CA CYS A 6 42.97 -4.68 -13.13
C CYS A 6 43.81 -4.13 -11.96
N GLY A 7 43.18 -3.49 -10.97
CA GLY A 7 43.87 -2.91 -9.81
C GLY A 7 44.72 -1.67 -10.14
N HIS A 8 44.69 -1.17 -11.37
CA HIS A 8 45.49 -0.03 -11.79
C HIS A 8 44.99 1.28 -11.18
N ALA A 9 45.92 2.09 -10.67
CA ALA A 9 45.62 3.41 -10.11
C ALA A 9 45.49 4.45 -11.22
N ILE A 10 44.24 4.83 -11.54
CA ILE A 10 43.93 5.79 -12.58
C ILE A 10 44.15 7.21 -12.03
N ARG A 11 45.05 7.96 -12.69
CA ARG A 11 45.47 9.31 -12.29
C ARG A 11 44.45 10.42 -12.62
N ARG A 12 43.39 10.14 -13.39
CA ARG A 12 42.40 11.14 -13.82
C ARG A 12 40.99 10.75 -13.38
N ASP A 13 40.34 11.62 -12.60
CA ASP A 13 39.03 11.36 -12.01
C ASP A 13 37.84 11.43 -13.00
N PHE A 14 38.09 11.74 -14.28
CA PHE A 14 37.06 11.84 -15.34
C PHE A 14 37.25 10.84 -16.50
N ALA A 15 38.11 9.83 -16.33
CA ALA A 15 38.34 8.85 -17.39
C ALA A 15 37.15 7.87 -17.51
N LYS A 16 36.50 7.83 -18.67
CA LYS A 16 35.40 6.88 -18.96
C LYS A 16 35.88 5.43 -19.08
N PHE A 17 37.17 5.22 -19.31
CA PHE A 17 37.80 3.92 -19.50
C PHE A 17 39.15 3.87 -18.78
N CYS A 18 39.53 2.68 -18.32
CA CYS A 18 40.84 2.45 -17.73
C CYS A 18 41.92 2.56 -18.81
N ASP A 19 42.93 3.39 -18.54
CA ASP A 19 44.12 3.61 -19.35
C ASP A 19 45.03 2.38 -19.49
N HIS A 20 44.91 1.40 -18.58
CA HIS A 20 45.71 0.18 -18.60
C HIS A 20 45.04 -1.00 -19.31
N CYS A 21 43.76 -1.29 -19.03
CA CYS A 21 43.07 -2.46 -19.57
C CYS A 21 41.92 -2.12 -20.53
N GLY A 22 41.62 -0.85 -20.75
CA GLY A 22 40.50 -0.41 -21.60
C GLY A 22 39.10 -0.67 -21.02
N SER A 23 38.99 -1.20 -19.79
CA SER A 23 37.69 -1.49 -19.15
C SER A 23 36.90 -0.20 -18.94
N SER A 24 35.60 -0.20 -19.25
CA SER A 24 34.74 0.94 -18.94
C SER A 24 34.65 1.17 -17.43
N LEU A 25 34.93 2.41 -17.01
CA LEU A 25 34.86 2.87 -15.62
C LEU A 25 33.54 3.58 -15.32
N GLU A 26 32.64 3.65 -16.30
CA GLU A 26 31.25 3.99 -16.05
C GLU A 26 30.69 2.92 -15.12
N ILE A 27 30.73 3.21 -13.82
CA ILE A 27 29.92 2.56 -12.81
C ILE A 27 28.50 2.75 -13.32
N LYS A 28 27.99 1.77 -14.08
CA LYS A 28 26.57 1.69 -14.38
C LYS A 28 25.91 1.70 -13.03
N LEU A 29 25.37 2.86 -12.66
CA LEU A 29 24.49 3.01 -11.53
C LEU A 29 23.30 2.10 -11.85
N LYS A 30 23.42 0.83 -11.49
CA LYS A 30 22.39 -0.19 -11.65
C LYS A 30 21.35 0.11 -10.58
N LYS A 31 20.57 1.17 -10.79
CA LYS A 31 19.46 1.63 -9.95
C LYS A 31 18.16 2.03 -10.70
N PRO A 32 17.91 1.69 -11.99
CA PRO A 32 16.55 1.80 -12.51
C PRO A 32 15.66 0.58 -12.19
N SER A 33 16.20 -0.65 -12.09
CA SER A 33 15.36 -1.85 -11.90
C SER A 33 14.78 -1.96 -10.49
N ALA A 34 15.59 -1.80 -9.45
CA ALA A 34 15.12 -1.88 -8.06
C ALA A 34 14.09 -0.77 -7.71
N LYS A 35 14.21 0.41 -8.34
CA LYS A 35 13.24 1.50 -8.17
C LYS A 35 11.93 1.20 -8.90
N LYS A 36 11.96 0.60 -10.10
CA LYS A 36 10.76 0.16 -10.81
C LYS A 36 10.05 -0.99 -10.09
N GLU A 37 10.78 -2.00 -9.63
CA GLU A 37 10.22 -3.12 -8.87
C GLU A 37 9.57 -2.67 -7.56
N ALA A 38 10.20 -1.74 -6.84
CA ALA A 38 9.60 -1.16 -5.63
C ALA A 38 8.35 -0.33 -5.93
N LEU A 39 8.28 0.35 -7.08
CA LEU A 39 7.14 1.16 -7.49
C LEU A 39 5.95 0.29 -7.91
N VAL A 40 6.21 -0.75 -8.70
CA VAL A 40 5.21 -1.77 -9.08
C VAL A 40 4.63 -2.44 -7.83
N LYS A 41 5.48 -2.80 -6.86
CA LYS A 41 5.01 -3.40 -5.60
C LYS A 41 4.11 -2.46 -4.79
N ILE A 42 4.34 -1.15 -4.84
CA ILE A 42 3.49 -0.16 -4.14
C ILE A 42 2.16 0.01 -4.87
N GLU A 43 2.16 0.03 -6.21
CA GLU A 43 0.93 0.05 -7.01
C GLU A 43 0.06 -1.19 -6.74
N ASP A 44 0.66 -2.38 -6.68
CA ASP A 44 -0.07 -3.61 -6.36
C ASP A 44 -0.73 -3.57 -4.96
N GLU A 45 -0.04 -3.02 -3.95
CA GLU A 45 -0.59 -2.86 -2.60
C GLU A 45 -1.71 -1.80 -2.55
N ILE A 46 -1.62 -0.74 -3.38
CA ILE A 46 -2.67 0.27 -3.53
C ILE A 46 -3.90 -0.33 -4.22
N ASP A 47 -3.72 -1.12 -5.27
CA ASP A 47 -4.82 -1.82 -5.95
C ASP A 47 -5.51 -2.82 -5.02
N GLN A 48 -4.74 -3.55 -4.22
CA GLN A 48 -5.29 -4.44 -3.21
C GLN A 48 -6.11 -3.68 -2.15
N ALA A 49 -5.60 -2.54 -1.66
CA ALA A 49 -6.34 -1.69 -0.74
C ALA A 49 -7.62 -1.11 -1.38
N SER A 50 -7.57 -0.77 -2.67
CA SER A 50 -8.72 -0.29 -3.44
C SER A 50 -9.81 -1.36 -3.59
N ASN A 51 -9.43 -2.60 -3.89
CA ASN A 51 -10.36 -3.72 -3.95
C ASN A 51 -11.03 -3.99 -2.60
N LEU A 52 -10.27 -3.94 -1.51
CA LEU A 52 -10.81 -4.07 -0.14
C LEU A 52 -11.72 -2.90 0.22
N PHE A 53 -11.39 -1.69 -0.22
CA PHE A 53 -12.22 -0.51 -0.01
C PHE A 53 -13.57 -0.63 -0.72
N LEU A 54 -13.57 -1.09 -1.98
CA LEU A 54 -14.80 -1.38 -2.73
C LEU A 54 -15.64 -2.49 -2.07
N LEU A 55 -14.99 -3.55 -1.59
CA LEU A 55 -15.65 -4.64 -0.87
C LEU A 55 -16.32 -4.14 0.42
N TRP A 56 -15.63 -3.29 1.18
CA TRP A 56 -16.19 -2.72 2.40
C TRP A 56 -17.38 -1.79 2.10
N ASN A 57 -17.30 -0.95 1.05
CA ASN A 57 -18.41 -0.10 0.62
C ASN A 57 -19.62 -0.91 0.16
N SER A 58 -19.42 -1.99 -0.58
CA SER A 58 -20.52 -2.88 -0.98
C SER A 58 -21.13 -3.60 0.21
N ALA A 59 -20.34 -3.98 1.22
CA ALA A 59 -20.84 -4.54 2.47
C ALA A 59 -21.67 -3.54 3.28
N ILE A 60 -21.31 -2.23 3.28
CA ILE A 60 -22.14 -1.18 3.88
C ILE A 60 -23.50 -1.12 3.18
N ALA A 61 -23.51 -1.07 1.85
CA ALA A 61 -24.74 -1.03 1.06
C ALA A 61 -25.62 -2.27 1.29
N ALA A 62 -25.02 -3.47 1.33
CA ALA A 62 -25.72 -4.71 1.65
C ALA A 62 -26.32 -4.66 3.06
N THR A 63 -25.58 -4.16 4.05
CA THR A 63 -26.07 -4.02 5.43
C THR A 63 -27.33 -3.15 5.49
N PHE A 64 -27.38 -2.04 4.74
CA PHE A 64 -28.59 -1.22 4.64
C PHE A 64 -29.78 -1.96 4.03
N ILE A 65 -29.56 -2.73 2.95
CA ILE A 65 -30.63 -3.52 2.31
C ILE A 65 -31.17 -4.58 3.28
N PHE A 66 -30.28 -5.35 3.92
CA PHE A 66 -30.68 -6.40 4.84
C PHE A 66 -31.31 -5.86 6.13
N TYR A 67 -30.93 -4.65 6.56
CA TYR A 67 -31.61 -3.94 7.64
C TYR A 67 -33.09 -3.65 7.29
N ILE A 68 -33.36 -3.15 6.08
CA ILE A 68 -34.74 -2.89 5.62
C ILE A 68 -35.53 -4.19 5.55
N ILE A 69 -34.95 -5.26 4.98
CA ILE A 69 -35.60 -6.57 4.89
C ILE A 69 -35.95 -7.10 6.28
N HIS A 70 -35.00 -7.02 7.24
CA HIS A 70 -35.23 -7.41 8.62
C HIS A 70 -36.32 -6.56 9.29
N ALA A 71 -36.32 -5.25 9.07
CA ALA A 71 -37.31 -4.35 9.67
C ALA A 71 -38.74 -4.58 9.14
N LEU A 72 -38.88 -5.08 7.90
CA LEU A 72 -40.16 -5.34 7.25
C LEU A 72 -40.62 -6.80 7.36
N THR A 73 -39.74 -7.73 7.75
CA THR A 73 -40.02 -9.17 7.72
C THR A 73 -39.53 -9.86 8.99
N ASP A 74 -40.44 -10.55 9.69
CA ASP A 74 -40.09 -11.35 10.86
C ASP A 74 -39.22 -12.56 10.48
N GLY A 75 -38.17 -12.82 11.27
CA GLY A 75 -37.31 -14.01 11.12
C GLY A 75 -35.99 -13.82 10.38
N TYR A 76 -35.70 -12.64 9.82
CA TYR A 76 -34.47 -12.37 9.05
C TYR A 76 -33.29 -11.82 9.88
N ILE A 77 -33.40 -11.83 11.20
CA ILE A 77 -32.38 -11.28 12.11
C ILE A 77 -31.01 -11.95 11.94
N TYR A 78 -30.96 -13.27 11.74
CA TYR A 78 -29.70 -13.98 11.57
C TYR A 78 -28.98 -13.62 10.27
N LEU A 79 -29.72 -13.36 9.19
CA LEU A 79 -29.15 -12.90 7.93
C LEU A 79 -28.60 -11.47 8.06
N PHE A 80 -29.32 -10.60 8.77
CA PHE A 80 -28.81 -9.27 9.09
C PHE A 80 -27.52 -9.33 9.92
N LEU A 81 -27.47 -10.18 10.96
CA LEU A 81 -26.27 -10.38 11.78
C LEU A 81 -25.09 -10.95 10.98
N LEU A 82 -25.35 -11.87 10.05
CA LEU A 82 -24.32 -12.41 9.15
C LEU A 82 -23.69 -11.30 8.29
N VAL A 83 -24.53 -10.45 7.68
CA VAL A 83 -24.05 -9.34 6.84
C VAL A 83 -23.27 -8.32 7.67
N LEU A 84 -23.74 -8.02 8.89
CA LEU A 84 -23.03 -7.14 9.82
C LEU A 84 -21.67 -7.71 10.24
N PHE A 85 -21.57 -9.02 10.45
CA PHE A 85 -20.30 -9.69 10.70
C PHE A 85 -19.35 -9.56 9.50
N MET A 86 -19.83 -9.79 8.28
CA MET A 86 -19.03 -9.62 7.05
C MET A 86 -18.57 -8.17 6.85
N LEU A 87 -19.40 -7.19 7.23
CA LEU A 87 -19.01 -5.78 7.24
C LEU A 87 -17.84 -5.52 8.19
N VAL A 88 -17.88 -6.07 9.41
CA VAL A 88 -16.78 -5.91 10.37
C VAL A 88 -15.51 -6.61 9.87
N VAL A 89 -15.61 -7.82 9.33
CA VAL A 89 -14.45 -8.54 8.79
C VAL A 89 -13.81 -7.79 7.62
N SER A 90 -14.60 -7.33 6.66
CA SER A 90 -14.09 -6.55 5.52
C SER A 90 -13.44 -5.25 5.98
N TRP A 91 -14.01 -4.58 6.99
CA TRP A 91 -13.43 -3.39 7.60
C TRP A 91 -12.07 -3.68 8.25
N MET A 92 -11.96 -4.77 9.01
CA MET A 92 -10.70 -5.15 9.66
C MET A 92 -9.59 -5.49 8.65
N LEU A 93 -9.94 -6.16 7.54
CA LEU A 93 -8.99 -6.47 6.47
C LEU A 93 -8.50 -5.19 5.78
N LEU A 94 -9.42 -4.26 5.49
CA LEU A 94 -9.09 -2.95 4.94
C LEU A 94 -8.17 -2.16 5.88
N LEU A 95 -8.48 -2.11 7.18
CA LEU A 95 -7.66 -1.42 8.18
C LEU A 95 -6.25 -2.01 8.26
N THR A 96 -6.13 -3.33 8.20
CA THR A 96 -4.82 -4.01 8.21
C THR A 96 -3.99 -3.58 7.00
N LYS A 97 -4.58 -3.57 5.81
CA LYS A 97 -3.88 -3.15 4.59
C LYS A 97 -3.53 -1.67 4.57
N LEU A 98 -4.44 -0.81 5.04
CA LEU A 98 -4.15 0.62 5.21
C LEU A 98 -3.05 0.86 6.26
N HIS A 99 -2.98 0.05 7.31
CA HIS A 99 -1.91 0.11 8.30
C HIS A 99 -0.56 -0.27 7.69
N ASP A 100 -0.50 -1.35 6.88
CA ASP A 100 0.71 -1.74 6.17
C ASP A 100 1.19 -0.64 5.21
N LEU A 101 0.26 -0.04 4.45
CA LEU A 101 0.56 1.12 3.61
C LEU A 101 1.04 2.34 4.41
N ALA A 102 0.48 2.58 5.59
CA ALA A 102 0.90 3.66 6.48
C ALA A 102 2.34 3.47 7.00
N LEU A 103 2.73 2.23 7.30
CA LEU A 103 4.10 1.89 7.70
C LEU A 103 5.08 2.13 6.55
N ILE A 104 4.73 1.70 5.34
CA ILE A 104 5.55 1.92 4.12
C ILE A 104 5.72 3.41 3.84
N ASN A 105 4.68 4.22 4.05
CA ASN A 105 4.70 5.67 3.83
C ASN A 105 5.25 6.49 5.03
N HIS A 106 5.87 5.85 6.03
CA HIS A 106 6.43 6.48 7.24
C HIS A 106 5.44 7.38 8.01
N GLN A 107 4.14 7.06 8.00
CA GLN A 107 3.13 7.81 8.75
C GLN A 107 3.11 7.41 10.23
N SER A 108 2.70 8.34 11.10
CA SER A 108 2.52 8.07 12.54
C SER A 108 1.31 7.17 12.77
N THR A 109 1.55 5.92 13.17
CA THR A 109 0.54 4.89 13.49
C THR A 109 -0.44 5.32 14.58
N LYS A 110 -0.02 6.16 15.54
CA LYS A 110 -0.89 6.69 16.59
C LYS A 110 -2.03 7.56 16.04
N LYS A 111 -1.75 8.40 15.04
CA LYS A 111 -2.77 9.22 14.38
C LYS A 111 -3.72 8.37 13.55
N PHE A 112 -3.19 7.33 12.89
CA PHE A 112 -3.99 6.37 12.11
C PHE A 112 -5.01 5.65 13.00
N ILE A 113 -4.58 5.10 14.13
CA ILE A 113 -5.46 4.39 15.07
C ILE A 113 -6.53 5.36 15.62
N LEU A 114 -6.14 6.54 16.09
CA LEU A 114 -7.10 7.49 16.67
C LEU A 114 -8.19 7.90 15.67
N MET A 115 -7.82 8.12 14.42
CA MET A 115 -8.73 8.58 13.38
C MET A 115 -9.70 7.48 12.93
N ASN A 116 -9.20 6.25 12.78
CA ASN A 116 -10.01 5.10 12.36
C ASN A 116 -10.88 4.51 13.48
N PHE A 117 -10.51 4.62 14.75
CA PHE A 117 -11.35 4.11 15.84
C PHE A 117 -12.25 5.19 16.46
N GLY A 118 -11.86 6.47 16.37
CA GLY A 118 -12.69 7.59 16.87
C GLY A 118 -13.90 7.87 15.98
N VAL A 119 -13.72 7.83 14.66
CA VAL A 119 -14.81 7.98 13.69
C VAL A 119 -14.63 6.93 12.58
N PRO A 120 -15.09 5.67 12.79
CA PRO A 120 -14.81 4.52 11.93
C PRO A 120 -14.96 4.78 10.43
N ILE A 121 -16.10 5.32 10.03
CA ILE A 121 -16.38 5.52 8.61
C ILE A 121 -15.51 6.66 8.05
N LEU A 122 -15.61 7.86 8.61
CA LEU A 122 -14.89 9.04 8.10
C LEU A 122 -13.37 8.89 8.20
N GLY A 123 -12.88 8.25 9.27
CA GLY A 123 -11.47 7.99 9.49
C GLY A 123 -10.88 7.02 8.48
N THR A 124 -11.62 5.97 8.12
CA THR A 124 -11.21 4.99 7.10
C THR A 124 -11.19 5.63 5.71
N PHE A 125 -12.21 6.42 5.36
CA PHE A 125 -12.21 7.18 4.10
C PHE A 125 -11.03 8.16 3.99
N TYR A 126 -10.79 8.95 5.04
CA TYR A 126 -9.66 9.89 5.05
C TYR A 126 -8.32 9.17 4.94
N SER A 127 -8.14 8.08 5.69
CA SER A 127 -6.90 7.31 5.68
C SER A 127 -6.65 6.67 4.31
N TYR A 128 -7.69 6.15 3.67
CA TYR A 128 -7.62 5.62 2.31
C TYR A 128 -7.17 6.71 1.33
N ILE A 129 -7.90 7.83 1.23
CA ILE A 129 -7.59 8.92 0.30
C ILE A 129 -6.15 9.42 0.48
N LYS A 130 -5.74 9.64 1.74
CA LYS A 130 -4.40 10.15 2.07
C LYS A 130 -3.27 9.19 1.67
N LEU A 131 -3.53 7.88 1.68
CA LEU A 131 -2.50 6.86 1.40
C LEU A 131 -2.48 6.42 -0.06
N THR A 132 -3.58 6.56 -0.79
CA THR A 132 -3.70 6.15 -2.19
C THR A 132 -3.60 7.30 -3.19
N GLN A 133 -3.89 8.56 -2.81
CA GLN A 133 -3.65 9.73 -3.65
C GLN A 133 -2.25 10.31 -3.39
N LYS A 134 -1.28 9.97 -4.24
CA LYS A 134 0.05 10.58 -4.29
C LYS A 134 0.44 10.94 -5.72
#